data_AF-A0A089HPY4-F1
#
_entry.id   AF-A0A089HPY4-F1
#
_cell.length_a   1.000
_cell.length_b   1.000
_cell.length_c   1.000
_cell.angle_alpha   90.00
_cell.angle_beta   90.00
_cell.angle_gamma   90.00
#
_symmetry.space_group_name_H-M   'P 1'
#
loop_
_entity.id
_entity.type
_entity.pdbx_description
1 polymer ?
#
loop_
_entity_poly.entity_id
_entity_poly.type
_entity_poly.pdbx_seq_one_letter_code
_entity_poly.pdbx_strand_id
1 'polypeptide(L)' 'MELNLKNKLVLITGSTAGIGKGTAISFLKEGAKVIINGRSEENVNATVKELSALGTVYGIAADVADKAECEKLLNLS' A
#
# COMPACT_ATOMS: atom_id res chain seq x y z
N MET A 1 -17.97 8.55 2.09
CA MET A 1 -18.71 8.15 0.87
C MET A 1 -18.74 6.64 0.90
N GLU A 2 -19.87 5.97 0.63
CA GLU A 2 -19.85 4.50 0.59
C GLU A 2 -19.32 4.02 -0.78
N LEU A 3 -18.05 3.61 -0.81
CA LEU A 3 -17.39 3.12 -2.04
C LEU A 3 -17.48 1.59 -2.22
N ASN A 4 -18.06 0.87 -1.25
CA ASN A 4 -18.17 -0.60 -1.26
C ASN A 4 -16.83 -1.34 -1.45
N LEU A 5 -15.78 -0.84 -0.79
CA LEU A 5 -14.40 -1.36 -0.91
C LEU A 5 -14.01 -2.34 0.19
N LYS A 6 -14.94 -2.65 1.11
CA LYS A 6 -14.68 -3.56 2.22
C LYS A 6 -14.12 -4.90 1.73
N ASN A 7 -13.02 -5.35 2.36
CA ASN A 7 -12.29 -6.58 2.03
C ASN A 7 -11.65 -6.63 0.63
N LYS A 8 -11.74 -5.59 -0.20
CA LYS A 8 -10.99 -5.51 -1.45
C LYS A 8 -9.51 -5.30 -1.15
N LEU A 9 -8.64 -5.89 -1.97
CA LEU A 9 -7.20 -5.68 -1.92
C LEU A 9 -6.81 -4.59 -2.92
N VAL A 10 -6.10 -3.57 -2.47
CA VAL A 10 -5.75 -2.39 -3.26
C VAL A 10 -4.24 -2.17 -3.22
N LEU A 11 -3.58 -2.20 -4.37
CA LEU A 11 -2.18 -1.83 -4.52
C LEU A 11 -2.07 -0.32 -4.81
N ILE A 12 -1.21 0.37 -4.06
CA ILE A 12 -0.93 1.79 -4.27
C ILE A 12 0.58 1.96 -4.40
N THR A 13 1.05 2.43 -5.55
CA THR A 13 2.47 2.69 -5.82
C THR A 13 2.89 4.06 -5.29
N GLY A 14 4.16 4.20 -4.91
CA GLY A 14 4.70 5.50 -4.42
C GLY A 14 3.97 6.05 -3.19
N SER A 15 3.50 5.16 -2.31
CA SER A 15 2.52 5.47 -1.27
C SER A 15 3.09 5.56 0.14
N THR A 16 4.42 5.67 0.28
CA THR A 16 5.09 5.90 1.56
C THR A 16 4.97 7.36 2.03
N ALA A 17 4.52 8.28 1.18
CA ALA A 17 4.36 9.70 1.52
C ALA A 17 3.29 10.39 0.65
N GLY A 18 2.99 11.66 0.98
CA GLY A 18 2.18 12.56 0.17
C GLY A 18 0.81 11.99 -0.21
N ILE A 19 0.44 12.16 -1.48
CA ILE A 19 -0.86 11.76 -2.01
C ILE A 19 -1.07 10.25 -1.86
N GLY A 20 -0.09 9.42 -2.24
CA GLY A 20 -0.24 7.97 -2.17
C GLY A 20 -0.51 7.46 -0.75
N LYS A 21 0.13 8.06 0.26
CA LYS A 21 -0.16 7.76 1.67
C LYS A 21 -1.56 8.21 2.09
N GLY A 22 -1.98 9.41 1.67
CA GLY A 22 -3.35 9.89 1.90
C GLY A 22 -4.41 8.98 1.27
N THR A 23 -4.13 8.48 0.06
CA THR A 23 -4.98 7.50 -0.63
C THR A 23 -5.05 6.18 0.15
N ALA A 24 -3.92 5.66 0.63
CA ALA A 24 -3.89 4.45 1.46
C ALA A 24 -4.74 4.58 2.73
N ILE A 25 -4.63 5.72 3.43
CA ILE A 25 -5.44 6.04 4.61
C ILE A 25 -6.93 6.00 4.28
N SER A 26 -7.35 6.62 3.16
CA SER A 26 -8.75 6.63 2.75
C SER A 26 -9.27 5.22 2.44
N PHE A 27 -8.51 4.40 1.72
CA PHE A 27 -8.89 3.02 1.44
C PHE A 27 -9.00 2.15 2.70
N LEU A 28 -8.06 2.30 3.64
CA LEU A 28 -8.09 1.58 4.92
C LEU A 28 -9.34 1.94 5.74
N LYS A 29 -9.70 3.22 5.79
CA LYS A 29 -10.91 3.70 6.49
C LYS A 29 -12.22 3.16 5.87
N GLU A 30 -12.21 2.86 4.57
CA GLU A 30 -13.32 2.20 3.86
C GLU A 30 -13.32 0.67 4.05
N GLY A 31 -12.41 0.12 4.88
CA GLY A 31 -12.32 -1.31 5.19
C GLY A 31 -11.66 -2.15 4.11
N ALA A 32 -10.95 -1.53 3.17
CA ALA A 32 -10.11 -2.24 2.22
C ALA A 32 -8.82 -2.74 2.89
N LYS A 33 -8.19 -3.76 2.30
CA LYS A 33 -6.81 -4.15 2.59
C LYS A 33 -5.92 -3.42 1.60
N VAL A 34 -4.82 -2.85 2.08
CA VAL A 34 -3.94 -2.03 1.24
C VAL A 34 -2.55 -2.63 1.15
N ILE A 35 -1.97 -2.63 -0.04
CA ILE A 35 -0.54 -2.86 -0.25
C ILE A 35 0.06 -1.52 -0.62
N ILE A 36 1.04 -1.09 0.18
CA ILE A 36 1.81 0.11 -0.09
C ILE A 36 3.16 -0.25 -0.71
N ASN A 37 3.62 0.60 -1.62
CA ASN A 37 4.90 0.45 -2.27
C ASN A 37 5.75 1.73 -2.16
N GLY A 38 7.06 1.53 -2.06
CA GLY A 38 8.09 2.55 -2.18
C GLY A 38 9.42 1.91 -2.53
N ARG A 39 10.47 2.71 -2.73
CA ARG A 39 11.79 2.22 -3.14
C ARG A 39 12.67 1.71 -1.99
N SER A 40 12.43 2.18 -0.77
CA SER A 40 13.22 1.83 0.41
C SER A 40 12.39 1.01 1.38
N GLU A 41 12.93 -0.12 1.82
CA GLU A 41 12.33 -0.96 2.88
C GLU A 41 12.08 -0.18 4.16
N GLU A 42 12.99 0.71 4.53
CA GLU A 42 12.85 1.54 5.74
C GLU A 42 11.57 2.40 5.68
N ASN A 43 11.37 3.12 4.58
CA ASN A 43 10.20 3.97 4.38
C ASN A 43 8.91 3.15 4.30
N VAL A 44 8.97 1.99 3.63
CA VAL A 44 7.83 1.06 3.54
C VAL A 44 7.45 0.56 4.93
N ASN A 45 8.41 0.05 5.70
CA ASN A 45 8.18 -0.49 7.04
C ASN A 45 7.67 0.57 8.03
N ALA A 46 8.24 1.78 7.98
CA ALA A 46 7.76 2.91 8.78
C ALA A 46 6.30 3.25 8.46
N THR A 47 5.95 3.29 7.17
CA THR A 47 4.57 3.59 6.73
C THR A 47 3.61 2.45 7.09
N VAL A 48 4.00 1.19 6.93
CA VAL A 48 3.19 0.03 7.37
C VAL A 48 2.87 0.17 8.85
N LYS A 49 3.89 0.40 9.70
CA LYS A 49 3.70 0.54 11.14
C LYS A 49 2.71 1.65 11.50
N GLU A 50 2.79 2.79 10.83
CA GLU A 50 1.88 3.91 11.03
C GLU A 50 0.44 3.59 10.62
N LEU A 51 0.26 2.90 9.48
CA LEU A 51 -1.05 2.63 8.90
C LEU A 51 -1.75 1.39 9.48
N SER A 52 -1.02 0.49 10.16
CA SER A 52 -1.58 -0.73 10.76
C SER A 52 -2.70 -0.47 11.78
N ALA A 53 -2.75 0.72 12.40
CA ALA A 53 -3.84 1.08 13.30
C ALA A 53 -5.18 1.35 12.58
N LEU A 54 -5.16 1.55 11.25
CA LEU A 54 -6.32 1.88 10.44
C LEU A 54 -6.95 0.67 9.75
N GLY A 55 -6.21 -0.44 9.63
CA GLY A 55 -6.69 -1.65 8.95
C GLY A 55 -5.54 -2.56 8.51
N THR A 56 -5.86 -3.51 7.62
CA THR A 56 -4.86 -4.44 7.09
C THR A 56 -4.01 -3.75 6.01
N VAL A 57 -2.71 -3.60 6.30
CA VAL A 57 -1.74 -3.02 5.38
C VAL A 57 -0.54 -3.96 5.21
N TYR A 58 -0.07 -4.09 3.98
CA TYR A 58 1.14 -4.80 3.58
C TYR A 58 2.10 -3.83 2.93
N GLY A 59 3.40 -4.08 3.03
CA GLY A 59 4.43 -3.24 2.43
C GLY A 59 5.33 -4.03 1.51
N ILE A 60 5.61 -3.50 0.31
CA ILE A 60 6.56 -4.08 -0.63
C ILE A 60 7.52 -2.99 -1.13
N ALA A 61 8.81 -3.16 -0.84
CA ALA A 61 9.85 -2.34 -1.44
C ALA A 61 10.14 -2.83 -2.86
N ALA A 62 9.93 -1.96 -3.84
CA ALA A 62 10.18 -2.23 -5.26
C ALA A 62 10.27 -0.90 -6.03
N ASP A 63 11.18 -0.83 -6.99
CA ASP A 63 11.22 0.21 -7.99
C ASP A 63 10.25 -0.12 -9.14
N VAL A 64 9.22 0.71 -9.30
CA VAL A 64 8.23 0.56 -10.36
C VAL A 64 8.78 0.86 -11.77
N ALA A 65 10.01 1.41 -11.86
CA ALA A 65 10.71 1.55 -13.13
C ALA A 65 11.34 0.22 -13.62
N ASP A 66 11.53 -0.75 -12.72
CA ASP A 66 12.06 -2.08 -13.04
C ASP A 66 10.91 -3.08 -13.18
N LYS A 67 10.83 -3.71 -14.37
CA LYS A 67 9.79 -4.70 -14.68
C LYS A 67 9.85 -5.92 -13.75
N ALA A 68 11.04 -6.42 -13.45
CA ALA A 68 11.21 -7.58 -12.58
C ALA A 68 10.77 -7.27 -11.14
N GLU A 69 10.93 -6.02 -10.71
CA GLU A 69 10.45 -5.58 -9.40
C GLU A 69 8.94 -5.33 -9.39
N CYS A 70 8.35 -4.88 -10.50
CA CYS A 70 6.90 -4.80 -10.65
C CYS A 70 6.23 -6.16 -10.51
N GLU A 71 6.86 -7.25 -11.00
CA GLU A 71 6.33 -8.60 -10.82
C GLU A 71 6.24 -9.00 -9.34
N LYS A 72 7.15 -8.52 -8.48
CA LYS A 72 7.08 -8.70 -7.02
C LYS A 72 5.83 -8.06 -6.41
N LEU A 73 5.35 -6.95 -6.97
CA LEU A 73 4.15 -6.25 -6.49
C LEU A 73 2.85 -6.98 -6.83
N LEU A 74 2.85 -7.77 -7.90
CA LEU A 74 1.66 -8.47 -8.40
C LEU A 74 1.53 -9.88 -7.82
N ASN A 75 2.65 -10.52 -7.53
CA ASN A 75 2.70 -11.90 -7.04
C ASN A 75 2.69 -11.93 -5.50
N LEU A 76 1.51 -11.77 -4.91
CA LEU A 76 1.28 -12.00 -3.48
C LEU A 76 0.90 -13.47 -3.30
N SER A 77 1.90 -14.35 -3.19
CA SER A 77 1.70 -15.76 -2.84
C SER A 77 1.52 -15.95 -1.34
#